data_AF-A0A378AJI4-F1
#
_entry.id   AF-A0A378AJI4-F1
#
_cell.length_a   1.000
_cell.length_b   1.000
_cell.length_c   1.000
_cell.angle_alpha   90.00
_cell.angle_beta   90.00
_cell.angle_gamma   90.00
#
_symmetry.space_group_name_H-M   'P 1'
#
loop_
_entity.id
_entity.type
_entity.pdbx_description
1 polymer ?
#
loop_
_entity_poly.entity_id
_entity_poly.type
_entity_poly.pdbx_seq_one_letter_code
_entity_poly.pdbx_strand_id
1 'polypeptide(L)'
;MKRHYIFASHGSFANGLLNSVELILGKQPDIHTLCAYVEEEVDLTQQVEALVARFPAQDELIVITDIFAGSVNNEFVRFYLAHISIYYPV
;
A
#
# COMPACT_ATOMS: atom_id res chain seq x y z
N MET A 1 1.06 -13.62 -14.73
CA MET A 1 1.71 -12.74 -13.75
C MET A 1 1.04 -11.39 -13.89
N LYS A 2 0.23 -11.01 -12.91
CA LYS A 2 -0.44 -9.71 -12.86
C LYS A 2 0.34 -8.80 -11.91
N ARG A 3 0.25 -7.48 -12.11
CA ARG A 3 0.86 -6.47 -11.24
C ARG A 3 -0.25 -5.77 -10.45
N HIS A 4 -0.02 -5.62 -9.15
CA HIS A 4 -0.88 -4.88 -8.23
C HIS A 4 -0.08 -3.77 -7.57
N TYR A 5 -0.76 -2.69 -7.20
CA TYR A 5 -0.15 -1.55 -6.51
C TYR A 5 -0.84 -1.33 -5.16
N ILE A 6 -0.06 -0.99 -4.14
CA ILE A 6 -0.59 -0.51 -2.86
C ILE A 6 -0.08 0.91 -2.64
N PHE A 7 -0.99 1.87 -2.46
CA PHE A 7 -0.67 3.15 -1.87
C PHE A 7 -0.91 3.05 -0.36
N ALA A 8 0.12 3.24 0.45
CA ALA A 8 0.01 3.16 1.90
C ALA A 8 0.45 4.47 2.56
N SER A 9 -0.34 4.97 3.50
CA SER A 9 -0.01 6.23 4.18
C SER A 9 -0.57 6.31 5.59
N HIS A 10 -0.05 7.24 6.37
CA HIS A 10 -0.74 7.77 7.54
C HIS A 10 -1.99 8.54 7.11
N GLY A 11 -3.11 8.33 7.80
CA GLY A 11 -4.37 8.98 7.49
C GLY A 11 -4.84 8.71 6.05
N SER A 12 -5.61 9.64 5.48
CA SER A 12 -6.31 9.45 4.21
C SER A 12 -5.51 9.80 2.95
N PHE A 13 -4.20 10.02 3.05
CA PHE A 13 -3.40 10.49 1.91
C PHE A 13 -3.41 9.51 0.72
N ALA A 14 -3.27 8.21 0.94
CA ALA A 14 -3.32 7.18 -0.10
C ALA A 14 -4.64 7.21 -0.89
N ASN A 15 -5.77 7.42 -0.20
CA ASN A 15 -7.07 7.59 -0.85
C ASN A 15 -7.14 8.86 -1.68
N GLY A 16 -6.63 9.99 -1.18
CA GLY A 16 -6.56 11.24 -1.92
C GLY A 16 -5.66 11.15 -3.17
N LEU A 17 -4.55 10.41 -3.07
CA LEU A 17 -3.66 10.14 -4.18
C LEU A 17 -4.36 9.29 -5.25
N LEU A 18 -4.99 8.17 -4.86
CA LEU A 18 -5.76 7.35 -5.79
C LEU A 18 -6.89 8.14 -6.44
N ASN A 19 -7.62 8.95 -5.66
CA ASN A 19 -8.66 9.82 -6.20
C ASN A 19 -8.12 10.74 -7.30
N SER A 20 -6.98 11.38 -7.08
CA SER A 20 -6.32 12.23 -8.07
C SER A 20 -5.91 11.46 -9.32
N VAL A 21 -5.35 10.26 -9.15
CA VAL A 21 -4.99 9.37 -10.27
C VAL A 21 -6.23 8.99 -11.09
N GLU A 22 -7.33 8.61 -10.42
CA GLU A 22 -8.57 8.20 -11.10
C GLU A 22 -9.27 9.35 -11.83
N LEU A 23 -9.14 10.59 -11.35
CA LEU A 23 -9.62 11.77 -12.05
C LEU A 23 -8.88 12.01 -13.37
N ILE A 24 -7.60 11.65 -13.44
CA ILE A 24 -6.74 11.88 -14.61
C ILE A 24 -6.78 10.71 -15.60
N LEU A 25 -6.73 9.47 -15.09
CA LEU A 25 -6.51 8.25 -15.88
C LEU A 25 -7.72 7.31 -15.89
N GLY A 26 -8.81 7.66 -15.22
CA GLY A 26 -9.95 6.77 -15.01
C GLY A 26 -9.70 5.71 -13.95
N LYS A 27 -10.70 4.85 -13.73
CA LYS A 27 -10.72 3.84 -12.66
C LYS A 27 -9.50 2.91 -12.69
N GLN A 28 -8.92 2.67 -11.52
CA GLN A 28 -7.71 1.86 -11.37
C GLN A 28 -8.01 0.62 -10.51
N PRO A 29 -8.50 -0.49 -11.10
CA PRO A 29 -8.93 -1.67 -10.35
C PRO A 29 -7.78 -2.43 -9.67
N ASP A 30 -6.55 -2.20 -10.13
CA ASP A 30 -5.33 -2.87 -9.66
C ASP A 30 -4.52 -2.01 -8.68
N ILE A 31 -5.07 -0.85 -8.26
CA ILE A 31 -4.49 -0.02 -7.20
C ILE A 31 -5.34 -0.14 -5.94
N HIS A 32 -4.70 -0.48 -4.85
CA HIS A 32 -5.30 -0.66 -3.53
C HIS A 32 -4.74 0.39 -2.57
N THR A 33 -5.53 0.77 -1.56
CA THR A 33 -5.11 1.76 -0.56
C THR A 33 -5.08 1.17 0.84
N LEU A 34 -4.10 1.57 1.63
CA LEU A 34 -4.04 1.35 3.08
C LEU A 34 -3.87 2.72 3.76
N CYS A 35 -4.88 3.10 4.55
CA CYS A 35 -4.88 4.34 5.31
C CYS A 35 -4.71 3.99 6.79
N ALA A 36 -3.50 4.12 7.31
CA ALA A 36 -3.18 3.76 8.69
C ALA A 36 -3.73 4.80 9.69
N TYR A 37 -4.08 4.34 10.88
CA TYR A 37 -4.49 5.18 12.02
C TYR A 37 -5.76 6.02 11.78
N VAL A 38 -6.62 5.61 10.85
CA VAL A 38 -7.95 6.22 10.65
C VAL A 38 -8.99 5.70 11.65
N GLU A 39 -8.78 4.47 12.13
CA GLU A 39 -9.58 3.81 13.16
C GLU A 39 -8.65 3.49 14.33
N GLU A 40 -8.99 3.95 15.54
CA GLU A 40 -8.10 3.86 16.71
C GLU A 40 -7.86 2.42 17.19
N GLU A 41 -8.77 1.50 16.88
CA GLU A 41 -8.77 0.13 17.43
C GLU A 41 -8.09 -0.91 16.51
N VAL A 42 -7.67 -0.51 15.30
CA VAL A 42 -7.15 -1.47 14.32
C VAL A 42 -5.62 -1.48 14.30
N ASP A 43 -5.04 -2.65 14.58
CA ASP A 43 -3.60 -2.87 14.56
C ASP A 43 -3.04 -2.81 13.13
N LEU A 44 -2.00 -2.00 12.93
CA LEU A 44 -1.38 -1.79 11.62
C LEU A 44 -0.76 -3.07 11.07
N THR A 45 -0.15 -3.91 11.91
CA THR A 45 0.48 -5.16 11.46
C THR A 45 -0.58 -6.08 10.86
N GLN A 46 -1.71 -6.24 11.55
CA GLN A 46 -2.84 -7.04 11.06
C GLN A 46 -3.42 -6.49 9.75
N GLN A 47 -3.53 -5.17 9.60
CA GLN A 47 -4.00 -4.56 8.35
C GLN A 47 -3.06 -4.87 7.18
N VAL A 48 -1.76 -4.71 7.38
CA VAL A 48 -0.73 -4.95 6.36
C VAL A 48 -0.72 -6.43 5.98
N GLU A 49 -0.68 -7.34 6.97
CA GLU A 49 -0.70 -8.78 6.74
C GLU A 49 -1.96 -9.22 5.98
N ALA A 50 -3.14 -8.75 6.41
CA ALA A 50 -4.40 -9.08 5.76
C ALA A 50 -4.48 -8.53 4.32
N LEU A 51 -3.93 -7.34 4.06
CA LEU A 51 -3.90 -6.76 2.71
C LEU A 51 -2.96 -7.54 1.79
N VAL A 52 -1.73 -7.82 2.24
CA VAL A 52 -0.72 -8.52 1.43
C VAL A 52 -1.17 -9.96 1.14
N ALA A 53 -1.80 -10.64 2.09
CA ALA A 53 -2.30 -12.02 1.93
C ALA A 53 -3.39 -12.18 0.85
N ARG A 54 -3.99 -11.09 0.36
CA ARG A 54 -4.99 -11.12 -0.72
C ARG A 54 -4.38 -11.38 -2.10
N PHE A 55 -3.07 -11.22 -2.25
CA PHE A 55 -2.39 -11.31 -3.55
C PHE A 55 -1.67 -12.66 -3.70
N PRO A 56 -1.80 -13.34 -4.85
CA PRO A 56 -1.05 -14.57 -5.13
C PRO A 56 0.47 -14.31 -5.13
N ALA A 57 1.25 -15.24 -4.58
CA ALA A 57 2.71 -15.10 -4.53
C ALA A 57 3.41 -15.01 -5.91
N GLN A 58 2.74 -15.46 -6.98
CA GLN A 58 3.25 -15.33 -8.36
C GLN A 58 2.99 -13.95 -9.01
N ASP A 59 2.18 -13.10 -8.37
CA ASP A 59 1.89 -11.76 -8.87
C ASP A 59 2.91 -10.75 -8.33
N GLU A 60 3.16 -9.68 -9.10
CA GLU A 60 4.05 -8.60 -8.69
C GLU A 60 3.27 -7.61 -7.82
N LEU A 61 3.81 -7.28 -6.65
CA LEU A 61 3.21 -6.30 -5.75
C LEU A 61 4.16 -5.11 -5.56
N ILE A 62 3.70 -3.92 -5.96
CA ILE A 62 4.45 -2.68 -5.82
C ILE A 62 3.79 -1.83 -4.74
N VAL A 63 4.50 -1.57 -3.65
CA VAL A 63 4.03 -0.75 -2.54
C VAL A 63 4.67 0.63 -2.64
N ILE A 64 3.85 1.67 -2.60
CA ILE A 64 4.26 3.06 -2.55
C ILE A 64 3.79 3.61 -1.20
N THR A 65 4.74 3.90 -0.32
CA THR A 65 4.46 4.48 0.99
C THR A 65 4.64 5.98 0.99
N ASP A 66 3.96 6.66 1.91
CA ASP A 66 4.02 8.11 2.07
C ASP A 66 5.41 8.64 2.43
N ILE A 67 6.15 7.97 3.32
CA ILE A 67 7.47 8.42 3.77
C ILE A 67 8.39 7.26 4.18
N PHE A 68 9.66 7.36 3.80
CA PHE A 68 10.69 6.44 4.25
C PHE A 68 10.88 6.49 5.78
N ALA A 69 11.21 5.34 6.37
CA ALA A 69 11.41 5.15 7.81
C ALA A 69 10.17 5.42 8.70
N GLY A 70 9.03 5.82 8.12
CA GLY A 70 7.75 5.88 8.82
C GLY A 70 7.25 4.50 9.23
N SER A 71 6.38 4.42 10.23
CA SER A 71 5.84 3.14 10.74
C SER A 71 5.15 2.32 9.64
N VAL A 72 4.35 2.98 8.79
CA VAL A 72 3.72 2.35 7.62
C VAL A 72 4.75 1.72 6.69
N ASN A 73 5.78 2.47 6.29
CA ASN A 73 6.88 1.94 5.48
C ASN A 73 7.57 0.75 6.16
N ASN A 74 7.87 0.86 7.45
CA ASN A 74 8.60 -0.17 8.19
C ASN A 74 7.83 -1.50 8.26
N GLU A 75 6.50 -1.47 8.34
CA GLU A 75 5.68 -2.68 8.29
C GLU A 75 5.78 -3.41 6.95
N PHE A 76 5.84 -2.67 5.84
CA PHE A 76 6.00 -3.29 4.52
C PHE A 76 7.43 -3.79 4.27
N VAL A 77 8.46 -3.16 4.84
CA VAL A 77 9.88 -3.58 4.70
C VAL A 77 10.09 -5.03 5.15
N ARG A 78 9.31 -5.51 6.12
CA ARG A 78 9.33 -6.92 6.59
C ARG A 78 9.06 -7.93 5.47
N PHE A 79 8.40 -7.51 4.39
CA PHE A 79 8.02 -8.35 3.25
C PHE A 79 8.97 -8.25 2.05
N TYR A 80 10.09 -7.50 2.16
CA TYR A 80 11.01 -7.25 1.04
C TYR A 80 11.56 -8.52 0.36
N LEU A 81 11.62 -9.64 1.08
CA LEU A 81 12.08 -10.92 0.54
C LEU A 81 11.02 -11.69 -0.29
N ALA A 82 9.77 -11.20 -0.35
CA ALA A 82 8.62 -11.89 -0.94
C ALA A 82 8.20 -11.36 -2.32
N HIS A 83 9.15 -10.86 -3.14
CA HIS A 83 8.88 -10.21 -4.44
C HIS A 83 8.08 -8.90 -4.35
N ILE A 84 8.23 -8.16 -3.26
CA ILE A 84 7.56 -6.87 -3.03
C ILE A 84 8.57 -5.73 -3.21
N SER A 85 8.26 -4.81 -4.13
CA SER A 85 9.05 -3.59 -4.35
C SER A 85 8.44 -2.43 -3.56
N ILE A 86 9.25 -1.70 -2.79
CA ILE A 86 8.81 -0.60 -1.93
C ILE A 86 9.42 0.73 -2.39
N TYR A 87 8.59 1.74 -2.60
CA TYR A 87 8.97 3.09 -3.03
C TYR A 87 8.32 4.15 -2.14
N TYR A 88 8.90 5.35 -2.11
CA TYR A 88 8.36 6.51 -1.40
C TYR A 88 8.77 7.80 -2.15
N PRO A 89 7.98 8.88 -2.04
CA PRO A 89 8.35 10.17 -2.63
C PRO A 89 9.59 10.74 -1.94
N VAL A 90 10.48 11.35 -2.74
CA VAL A 90 11.67 12.08 -2.27
C VAL A 90 11.32 13.53 -2.01
#